data_AF-A0A435GP57-F1
#
_entry.id   AF-A0A435GP57-F1
#
_cell.length_a   1.000
_cell.length_b   1.000
_cell.length_c   1.000
_cell.angle_alpha   90.00
_cell.angle_beta   90.00
_cell.angle_gamma   90.00
#
_symmetry.space_group_name_H-M   'P 1'
#
loop_
_entity.id
_entity.type
_entity.pdbx_description
1 polymer ?
#
loop_
_entity_poly.entity_id
_entity_poly.type
_entity_poly.pdbx_seq_one_letter_code
_entity_poly.pdbx_strand_id
1 'polypeptide(L)'
;MSTAERPSDNSSRILVLAGGFCGAAGVALSAAAAHLGGAFVGTAASFLLMHAPVFLAAGLLGANRILRIGSLILLVGLLLFCGDLLARDFI
;
A
#
# COMPACT_ATOMS: atom_id res chain seq x y z
N MET A 1 -4.73 18.45 -34.48
CA MET A 1 -4.00 17.79 -33.38
C MET A 1 -4.95 16.76 -32.77
N SER A 2 -4.87 15.51 -33.24
CA SER A 2 -5.75 14.43 -32.75
C SER A 2 -5.33 14.12 -31.31
N THR A 3 -6.16 14.48 -30.33
CA THR A 3 -6.07 13.94 -28.98
C THR A 3 -6.51 12.49 -29.07
N ALA A 4 -5.58 11.62 -29.48
CA ALA A 4 -5.73 10.20 -29.24
C ALA A 4 -5.93 10.04 -27.73
N GLU A 5 -7.15 9.66 -27.33
CA GLU A 5 -7.46 9.10 -26.03
C GLU A 5 -6.41 8.02 -25.75
N ARG A 6 -5.33 8.38 -25.04
CA ARG A 6 -4.46 7.37 -24.44
C ARG A 6 -5.35 6.66 -23.45
N PRO A 7 -5.64 5.35 -23.58
CA PRO A 7 -6.40 4.64 -22.57
C PRO A 7 -5.69 4.86 -21.24
N SER A 8 -6.27 5.72 -20.40
CA SER A 8 -5.62 6.15 -19.17
C SER A 8 -5.69 5.00 -18.18
N ASP A 9 -4.65 4.17 -18.20
CA ASP A 9 -3.90 3.75 -17.02
C ASP A 9 -4.69 3.40 -15.72
N ASN A 10 -5.84 2.72 -15.87
CA ASN A 10 -6.53 1.82 -14.91
C ASN A 10 -5.83 1.62 -13.55
N SER A 11 -5.12 0.53 -13.44
CA SER A 11 -3.69 0.69 -13.67
C SER A 11 -2.90 1.37 -12.58
N SER A 12 -2.19 2.38 -13.03
CA SER A 12 -1.53 3.36 -12.19
C SER A 12 -2.47 4.05 -11.20
N ARG A 13 -3.75 4.32 -11.55
CA ARG A 13 -4.68 4.91 -10.57
C ARG A 13 -4.90 3.96 -9.39
N ILE A 14 -5.03 2.66 -9.65
CA ILE A 14 -5.15 1.64 -8.60
C ILE A 14 -3.90 1.64 -7.71
N LEU A 15 -2.69 1.76 -8.28
CA LEU A 15 -1.46 1.83 -7.50
C LEU A 15 -1.37 3.11 -6.64
N VAL A 16 -1.78 4.26 -7.17
CA VAL A 16 -1.86 5.50 -6.37
C VAL A 16 -2.84 5.35 -5.21
N LEU A 17 -4.03 4.79 -5.47
CA LEU A 17 -5.03 4.53 -4.44
C LEU A 17 -4.51 3.55 -3.38
N ALA A 18 -3.83 2.49 -3.79
CA ALA A 18 -3.20 1.54 -2.87
C ALA A 18 -2.15 2.23 -1.99
N GLY A 19 -1.31 3.10 -2.57
CA GLY A 19 -0.34 3.90 -1.82
C GLY A 19 -1.00 4.79 -0.76
N GLY A 20 -2.06 5.51 -1.16
CA GLY A 20 -2.83 6.34 -0.23
C GLY A 20 -3.49 5.53 0.90
N PHE A 21 -4.07 4.37 0.57
CA PHE A 21 -4.71 3.48 1.54
C PHE A 21 -3.69 2.89 2.52
N CYS A 22 -2.54 2.41 2.04
CA CYS A 22 -1.45 1.95 2.89
C CYS A 22 -0.95 3.07 3.83
N GLY A 23 -0.81 4.30 3.32
CA GLY A 23 -0.43 5.45 4.12
C GLY A 23 -1.44 5.75 5.24
N ALA A 24 -2.73 5.87 4.90
CA ALA A 24 -3.79 6.15 5.86
C ALA A 24 -3.92 5.04 6.91
N ALA A 25 -3.90 3.77 6.49
CA ALA A 25 -3.93 2.62 7.39
C ALA A 25 -2.69 2.59 8.31
N GLY A 26 -1.50 2.89 7.77
CA GLY A 26 -0.27 2.96 8.55
C GLY A 26 -0.32 4.04 9.64
N VAL A 27 -0.86 5.23 9.34
CA VAL A 27 -1.06 6.30 10.35
C VAL A 27 -2.08 5.86 11.41
N ALA A 28 -3.22 5.27 10.99
CA ALA A 28 -4.24 4.79 11.91
C ALA A 28 -3.70 3.70 12.85
N LEU A 29 -2.94 2.75 12.32
CA LEU A 29 -2.30 1.69 13.11
C LEU A 29 -1.17 2.22 13.99
N SER A 30 -0.45 3.27 13.57
CA SER A 30 0.55 3.94 14.41
C SER A 30 -0.12 4.57 15.64
N ALA A 31 -1.28 5.21 15.44
CA ALA A 31 -2.08 5.73 16.54
C ALA A 31 -2.63 4.60 17.43
N ALA A 32 -3.12 3.52 16.85
CA ALA A 32 -3.58 2.34 17.60
C ALA A 32 -2.45 1.73 18.44
N ALA A 33 -1.25 1.56 17.88
CA ALA A 33 -0.08 1.05 18.63
C ALA A 33 0.29 1.97 19.80
N ALA A 34 0.12 3.29 19.67
CA ALA A 34 0.43 4.25 20.72
C ALA A 34 -0.60 4.27 21.86
N HIS A 35 -1.89 4.03 21.57
CA HIS A 35 -2.97 4.13 22.55
C HIS A 35 -3.46 2.78 23.09
N LEU A 36 -3.55 1.76 22.24
CA LEU A 36 -4.05 0.43 22.58
C LEU A 36 -2.90 -0.57 22.85
N GLY A 37 -1.70 -0.28 22.36
CA GLY A 37 -0.58 -1.21 22.40
C GLY A 37 -0.73 -2.34 21.36
N GLY A 38 -0.12 -3.49 21.66
CA GLY A 38 -0.06 -4.65 20.77
C GLY A 38 1.38 -5.01 20.41
N ALA A 39 1.68 -6.31 20.40
CA ALA A 39 3.05 -6.78 20.17
C ALA A 39 3.48 -6.57 18.71
N PHE A 40 2.52 -6.52 17.78
CA PHE A 40 2.76 -6.52 16.35
C PHE A 40 2.11 -5.34 15.60
N VAL A 41 1.12 -4.63 16.19
CA VAL A 41 0.45 -3.47 15.58
C VAL A 41 1.45 -2.41 15.09
N GLY A 42 2.46 -2.07 15.90
CA GLY A 42 3.49 -1.08 15.53
C GLY A 42 4.35 -1.51 14.33
N THR A 43 4.63 -2.81 14.23
CA THR A 43 5.33 -3.39 13.08
C THR A 43 4.46 -3.33 11.82
N ALA A 44 3.18 -3.71 11.91
CA ALA A 44 2.25 -3.62 10.79
C ALA A 44 2.10 -2.17 10.29
N ALA A 45 2.02 -1.20 11.20
CA ALA A 45 1.97 0.22 10.87
C ALA A 45 3.22 0.68 10.10
N SER A 46 4.40 0.33 10.59
CA SER A 46 5.68 0.70 9.99
C SER A 46 5.84 0.13 8.57
N PHE A 47 5.45 -1.13 8.38
CA PHE A 47 5.50 -1.76 7.06
C PHE A 47 4.56 -1.08 6.06
N LEU A 48 3.32 -0.76 6.45
CA LEU A 48 2.38 -0.04 5.58
C LEU A 48 2.89 1.35 5.19
N LEU A 49 3.42 2.12 6.15
CA LEU A 49 3.97 3.45 5.89
C LEU A 49 5.20 3.40 4.98
N MET A 50 6.13 2.47 5.22
CA MET A 50 7.36 2.36 4.41
C MET A 50 7.08 1.94 2.96
N HIS A 51 6.01 1.18 2.71
CA HIS A 51 5.69 0.69 1.36
C HIS A 51 4.68 1.58 0.62
N ALA A 52 3.93 2.45 1.31
CA ALA A 52 3.03 3.41 0.68
C ALA A 52 3.68 4.25 -0.44
N PRO A 53 4.91 4.80 -0.28
CA PRO A 53 5.60 5.54 -1.35
C PRO A 53 5.90 4.69 -2.58
N VAL A 54 6.10 3.37 -2.44
CA VAL A 54 6.41 2.48 -3.56
C VAL A 54 5.23 2.41 -4.53
N PHE A 55 4.01 2.25 -4.01
CA PHE A 55 2.80 2.20 -4.85
C PHE A 55 2.47 3.57 -5.45
N LEU A 56 2.66 4.63 -4.66
CA LEU A 56 2.43 6.00 -5.10
C LEU A 56 3.40 6.37 -6.25
N ALA A 57 4.68 6.08 -6.10
CA ALA A 57 5.70 6.29 -7.13
C ALA A 57 5.44 5.42 -8.38
N ALA A 58 5.12 4.14 -8.20
CA ALA A 58 4.82 3.24 -9.31
C ALA A 58 3.59 3.70 -10.12
N GLY A 59 2.57 4.27 -9.45
CA GLY A 59 1.41 4.84 -10.11
C GLY A 59 1.67 6.20 -10.77
N LEU A 60 2.37 7.13 -10.11
CA LEU A 60 2.57 8.47 -10.66
C LEU A 60 3.64 8.54 -11.76
N LEU A 61 4.69 7.73 -11.67
CA LEU A 61 5.81 7.76 -12.62
C LEU A 61 5.59 6.86 -13.84
N GLY A 62 4.47 6.11 -13.88
CA GLY A 62 4.14 5.19 -14.96
C GLY A 62 4.92 3.88 -14.90
N ALA A 63 4.40 2.90 -14.16
CA ALA A 63 5.03 1.60 -14.03
C ALA A 63 5.02 0.80 -15.35
N ASN A 64 6.20 0.30 -15.75
CA ASN A 64 6.30 -0.71 -16.80
C ASN A 64 5.65 -2.04 -16.34
N ARG A 65 5.43 -2.98 -17.27
CA ARG A 65 4.73 -4.25 -16.96
C ARG A 65 5.36 -5.03 -15.80
N ILE A 66 6.69 -5.06 -15.72
CA ILE A 66 7.42 -5.79 -14.67
C ILE A 66 7.24 -5.09 -13.32
N LEU A 67 7.48 -3.78 -13.26
CA LEU A 67 7.31 -2.98 -12.05
C LEU A 67 5.86 -3.08 -11.55
N ARG A 68 4.89 -3.03 -12.46
CA ARG A 68 3.47 -3.15 -12.11
C ARG A 68 3.13 -4.51 -11.51
N ILE A 69 3.57 -5.61 -12.12
CA ILE A 69 3.36 -6.95 -11.55
C ILE A 69 4.05 -7.06 -10.20
N GLY A 70 5.28 -6.57 -10.09
CA GLY A 70 6.02 -6.51 -8.83
C GLY A 70 5.28 -5.72 -7.74
N SER A 71 4.74 -4.55 -8.06
CA SER A 71 3.93 -3.74 -7.14
C SER A 71 2.65 -4.47 -6.71
N LEU A 72 1.99 -5.21 -7.60
CA LEU A 72 0.80 -5.98 -7.22
C LEU A 72 1.14 -7.16 -6.30
N ILE A 73 2.21 -7.90 -6.60
CA ILE A 73 2.69 -8.99 -5.73
C ILE A 73 3.09 -8.43 -4.36
N LEU A 74 3.80 -7.31 -4.33
CA LEU A 74 4.20 -6.64 -3.11
C LEU A 74 2.99 -6.18 -2.29
N LEU A 75 1.96 -5.61 -2.95
CA LEU A 75 0.72 -5.21 -2.28
C LEU A 75 0.03 -6.40 -1.61
N VAL A 76 -0.10 -7.51 -2.32
CA VAL A 76 -0.70 -8.74 -1.76
C VAL A 76 0.12 -9.24 -0.57
N GLY A 77 1.46 -9.34 -0.71
CA GLY A 77 2.34 -9.77 0.37
C GLY A 77 2.26 -8.86 1.60
N LEU A 78 2.20 -7.54 1.38
CA LEU A 78 2.06 -6.55 2.45
C LEU A 78 0.74 -6.71 3.20
N LEU A 79 -0.37 -6.88 2.47
CA LEU A 79 -1.69 -7.08 3.09
C LEU A 79 -1.76 -8.38 3.88
N LEU A 80 -1.22 -9.47 3.34
CA LEU A 80 -1.18 -10.76 4.05
C LEU A 80 -0.29 -10.69 5.30
N PHE A 81 0.88 -10.07 5.20
CA PHE A 81 1.80 -9.89 6.32
C PHE A 81 1.19 -9.03 7.43
N CYS A 82 0.72 -7.83 7.09
CA CYS A 82 0.10 -6.93 8.06
C CYS A 82 -1.20 -7.55 8.62
N GLY A 83 -1.99 -8.23 7.79
CA GLY A 83 -3.20 -8.94 8.22
C GLY A 83 -2.91 -10.05 9.23
N ASP A 84 -1.89 -10.88 9.00
CA ASP A 84 -1.46 -11.93 9.95
C ASP A 84 -0.99 -11.33 11.27
N LEU A 85 -0.20 -10.24 11.25
CA LEU A 85 0.22 -9.56 12.47
C LEU A 85 -0.96 -8.99 13.27
N LEU A 86 -1.91 -8.34 12.60
CA LEU A 86 -3.10 -7.79 13.24
C LEU A 86 -4.01 -8.89 13.77
N ALA A 87 -4.17 -10.00 13.03
CA ALA A 87 -4.93 -11.15 13.49
C ALA A 87 -4.38 -11.70 14.81
N ARG A 88 -3.04 -11.77 14.96
CA ARG A 88 -2.40 -12.24 16.20
C ARG A 88 -2.60 -11.32 17.41
N ASP A 89 -2.79 -10.02 17.18
CA ASP A 89 -3.03 -9.04 18.25
C ASP A 89 -4.53 -8.90 18.61
N PHE A 90 -5.46 -9.18 17.68
CA PHE A 90 -6.89 -8.86 17.85
C PHE A 90 -7.85 -10.07 17.84
N ILE A 91 -7.40 -11.27 17.44
CA ILE A 91 -8.22 -12.49 17.37
C ILE A 91 -7.63 -13.53 18.32
#